data_AF-K2BTL0-F1
#
_entry.id   AF-K2BTL0-F1
#
_cell.length_a   1.000
_cell.length_b   1.000
_cell.length_c   1.000
_cell.angle_alpha   90.00
_cell.angle_beta   90.00
_cell.angle_gamma   90.00
#
_symmetry.space_group_name_H-M   'P 1'
#
loop_
_entity.id
_entity.type
_entity.pdbx_description
1 polymer ?
#
loop_
_entity_poly.entity_id
_entity_poly.type
_entity_poly.pdbx_seq_one_letter_code
_entity_poly.pdbx_strand_id
1 'polypeptide(L)'
;MNSLWPKTTIATSAIKVNFPPELYAASRNPEIVANAAYWILTQNSREITGQFFIDEAVLTNAGEKDFARYNMMPGVTPMRDLFLE
;
A
#
# COMPACT_ATOMS: atom_id res chain seq x y z
N MET A 1 3.17 10.22 16.56
CA MET A 1 2.10 10.33 15.54
C MET A 1 2.76 10.14 14.19
N ASN A 2 2.18 9.32 13.32
CA ASN A 2 2.74 8.94 12.02
C ASN A 2 1.63 8.94 10.96
N SER A 3 2.03 9.02 9.69
CA SER A 3 1.15 8.83 8.55
C SER A 3 1.60 7.61 7.74
N LEU A 4 0.66 6.95 7.06
CA LEU A 4 0.92 5.85 6.13
C LEU A 4 0.17 6.12 4.83
N TRP A 5 0.86 6.00 3.70
CA TRP A 5 0.32 6.20 2.36
C TRP A 5 0.66 5.01 1.45
N PRO A 6 -0.25 4.58 0.57
CA PRO A 6 0.06 3.50 -0.36
C PRO A 6 0.91 3.99 -1.52
N LYS A 7 1.85 3.16 -2.01
CA LYS A 7 2.64 3.50 -3.20
C LYS A 7 1.82 3.47 -4.49
N THR A 8 0.77 2.64 -4.50
CA THR A 8 -0.07 2.34 -5.66
C THR A 8 -1.54 2.48 -5.29
N THR A 9 -2.42 2.66 -6.27
CA THR A 9 -3.87 2.71 -6.00
C THR A 9 -4.36 1.42 -5.33
N ILE A 10 -5.33 1.56 -4.42
CA ILE A 10 -5.87 0.45 -3.64
C ILE A 10 -7.28 0.10 -4.10
N ALA A 11 -7.50 -1.19 -4.35
CA ALA A 11 -8.70 -1.78 -4.93
C ALA A 11 -9.91 -1.80 -3.96
N THR A 12 -10.33 -0.62 -3.53
CA THR A 12 -11.49 -0.43 -2.67
C THR A 12 -12.79 -0.35 -3.46
N SER A 13 -13.93 -0.40 -2.77
CA SER A 13 -15.24 -0.11 -3.38
C SER A 13 -15.29 1.28 -4.01
N ALA A 14 -14.58 2.26 -3.45
CA ALA A 14 -14.53 3.61 -4.01
C ALA A 14 -13.88 3.62 -5.41
N ILE A 15 -12.78 2.87 -5.60
CA ILE A 15 -12.17 2.69 -6.92
C ILE A 15 -13.11 1.92 -7.85
N LYS A 16 -13.66 0.80 -7.37
CA LYS A 16 -14.53 -0.08 -8.18
C LYS A 16 -15.77 0.64 -8.73
N VAL A 17 -16.36 1.55 -7.96
CA VAL A 17 -17.62 2.20 -8.32
C VAL A 17 -17.42 3.50 -9.11
N ASN A 18 -16.36 4.26 -8.82
CA ASN A 18 -16.22 5.63 -9.32
C ASN A 18 -15.18 5.80 -10.43
N PHE A 19 -14.42 4.75 -10.78
CA PHE A 19 -13.32 4.83 -11.74
C PHE A 19 -13.40 3.71 -12.79
N PRO A 20 -12.69 3.84 -13.92
CA PRO A 20 -12.65 2.82 -14.96
C PRO A 20 -12.19 1.45 -14.41
N PRO A 21 -12.73 0.32 -14.89
CA PRO A 21 -12.36 -1.02 -14.44
C PRO A 21 -10.87 -1.33 -14.53
N GLU A 22 -10.17 -0.70 -15.48
CA GLU A 22 -8.73 -0.82 -15.68
C GLU A 22 -7.95 -0.31 -14.47
N LEU A 23 -8.43 0.74 -13.80
CA LEU A 23 -7.79 1.25 -12.58
C LEU A 23 -7.90 0.24 -11.44
N TYR A 24 -9.07 -0.39 -11.29
CA TYR A 24 -9.26 -1.43 -10.29
C TYR A 24 -8.35 -2.64 -10.56
N ALA A 25 -8.22 -3.05 -11.82
CA ALA A 25 -7.34 -4.14 -12.22
C ALA A 25 -5.84 -3.81 -12.06
N ALA A 26 -5.46 -2.54 -12.28
CA ALA A 26 -4.13 -2.01 -12.02
C ALA A 26 -3.93 -1.53 -10.56
N SER A 27 -4.83 -1.87 -9.63
CA SER A 27 -4.65 -1.55 -8.21
C SER A 27 -4.05 -2.73 -7.46
N ARG A 28 -3.62 -2.48 -6.22
CA ARG A 28 -3.32 -3.53 -5.24
C ARG A 28 -4.47 -3.77 -4.28
N ASN A 29 -4.54 -4.98 -3.74
CA ASN A 29 -5.50 -5.32 -2.72
C ASN A 29 -5.21 -4.55 -1.41
N PRO A 30 -6.22 -4.33 -0.56
CA PRO A 30 -6.04 -3.57 0.69
C PRO A 30 -5.10 -4.19 1.73
N GLU A 31 -4.76 -5.49 1.62
CA GLU A 31 -3.90 -6.17 2.60
C GLU A 31 -2.50 -5.57 2.67
N ILE A 32 -1.99 -4.97 1.58
CA ILE A 32 -0.67 -4.33 1.59
C ILE A 32 -0.58 -3.20 2.61
N VAL A 33 -1.60 -2.34 2.65
CA VAL A 33 -1.70 -1.23 3.61
C VAL A 33 -1.98 -1.76 5.00
N ALA A 34 -2.80 -2.80 5.13
CA ALA A 34 -3.09 -3.44 6.41
C ALA A 34 -1.84 -4.06 7.05
N ASN A 35 -1.01 -4.76 6.26
CA ASN A 35 0.22 -5.38 6.73
C ASN A 35 1.27 -4.32 7.09
N ALA A 36 1.39 -3.25 6.29
CA ALA A 36 2.26 -2.12 6.62
C ALA A 36 1.82 -1.44 7.93
N ALA A 37 0.52 -1.20 8.09
CA ALA A 37 -0.03 -0.63 9.32
C ALA A 37 0.23 -1.55 10.53
N TYR A 38 0.03 -2.86 10.39
CA TYR A 38 0.32 -3.83 11.44
C TYR A 38 1.79 -3.79 11.87
N TRP A 39 2.72 -3.71 10.92
CA TRP A 39 4.13 -3.57 11.23
C TRP A 39 4.39 -2.28 12.02
N ILE A 40 3.88 -1.13 11.57
CA ILE A 40 4.07 0.16 12.27
C ILE A 40 3.52 0.11 13.69
N LEU A 41 2.30 -0.42 13.86
CA LEU A 41 1.59 -0.47 15.13
C LEU A 41 2.22 -1.41 16.16
N THR A 42 3.05 -2.35 15.71
CA THR A 42 3.77 -3.29 16.58
C THR A 42 5.18 -2.83 16.95
N GLN A 43 5.64 -1.69 16.43
CA GLN A 43 6.92 -1.09 16.82
C GLN A 43 6.83 -0.29 18.12
N ASN A 44 7.98 0.01 18.71
CA ASN A 44 8.06 0.92 19.84
C ASN A 44 7.64 2.33 19.42
N SER A 45 6.48 2.78 19.91
CA SER A 45 5.88 4.08 19.56
C SER A 45 6.69 5.29 20.01
N ARG A 46 7.64 5.11 20.95
CA ARG A 46 8.57 6.18 21.39
C ARG A 46 9.74 6.36 20.44
N GLU A 47 10.07 5.34 19.66
CA GLU A 47 11.18 5.36 18.70
C GLU A 47 10.67 5.70 17.30
N ILE A 48 9.54 5.11 16.90
CA ILE A 48 8.97 5.29 15.57
C ILE A 48 7.83 6.32 15.63
N THR A 49 8.20 7.61 15.58
CA THR A 49 7.26 8.75 15.60
C THR A 49 7.70 9.85 14.62
N GLY A 50 6.74 10.63 14.11
CA GLY A 50 6.98 11.75 13.18
C GLY A 50 7.27 11.34 11.74
N GLN A 51 6.90 10.12 11.34
CA GLN A 51 7.25 9.55 10.04
C GLN A 51 6.10 9.63 9.03
N PHE A 52 6.46 9.73 7.75
CA PHE A 52 5.57 9.57 6.59
C PHE A 52 5.92 8.26 5.89
N PHE A 53 5.18 7.21 6.21
CA PHE A 53 5.45 5.88 5.68
C PHE A 53 4.81 5.63 4.32
N ILE A 54 5.51 4.85 3.50
CA ILE A 54 4.98 4.22 2.30
C ILE A 54 4.88 2.72 2.54
N ASP A 55 3.73 2.12 2.22
CA ASP A 55 3.43 0.69 2.46
C ASP A 55 4.52 -0.27 1.97
N GLU A 56 4.98 -0.16 0.72
CA GLU A 56 6.07 -0.99 0.20
C GLU A 56 7.37 -0.80 0.96
N ALA A 57 7.73 0.43 1.32
CA ALA A 57 8.98 0.71 2.02
C ALA A 57 8.95 0.12 3.44
N VAL A 58 7.80 0.21 4.12
CA VAL A 58 7.56 -0.44 5.41
C VAL A 58 7.72 -1.95 5.29
N LEU A 59 7.05 -2.56 4.32
CA LEU A 59 7.08 -4.01 4.16
C LEU A 59 8.45 -4.52 3.70
N THR A 60 9.17 -3.74 2.89
CA THR A 60 10.57 -4.04 2.53
C THR A 60 11.44 -4.08 3.78
N ASN A 61 11.29 -3.11 4.69
CA ASN A 61 12.00 -3.10 5.98
C ASN A 61 11.56 -4.25 6.89
N ALA A 62 10.33 -4.73 6.76
CA ALA A 62 9.81 -5.92 7.43
C ALA A 62 10.29 -7.25 6.81
N GLY A 63 11.06 -7.20 5.71
CA GLY A 63 11.62 -8.36 5.03
C GLY A 63 10.76 -8.94 3.90
N GLU A 64 9.65 -8.30 3.55
CA GLU A 64 8.86 -8.66 2.36
C GLU A 64 9.66 -8.35 1.09
N LYS A 65 9.61 -9.27 0.12
CA LYS A 65 10.34 -9.14 -1.15
C LYS A 65 9.45 -9.32 -2.36
N ASP A 66 8.31 -9.98 -2.19
CA ASP A 66 7.38 -10.24 -3.29
C ASP A 66 6.08 -9.44 -3.09
N PHE A 67 5.94 -8.37 -3.86
CA PHE A 67 4.74 -7.55 -3.85
C PHE A 67 3.70 -8.01 -4.88
N ALA A 68 3.99 -9.00 -5.73
CA ALA A 68 3.06 -9.46 -6.76
C ALA A 68 1.81 -10.10 -6.13
N ARG A 69 1.92 -10.69 -4.93
CA ARG A 69 0.79 -11.21 -4.13
C ARG A 69 -0.26 -10.13 -3.82
N TYR A 70 0.11 -8.86 -3.82
CA TYR A 70 -0.80 -7.77 -3.55
C TYR A 70 -1.49 -7.24 -4.81
N ASN A 71 -1.07 -7.66 -6.01
CA ASN A 71 -1.69 -7.16 -7.23
C ASN A 71 -3.10 -7.73 -7.40
N MET A 72 -4.05 -6.88 -7.79
CA MET A 72 -5.41 -7.35 -8.10
C MET A 72 -5.46 -8.27 -9.31
N MET A 73 -4.63 -8.01 -10.32
CA MET A 73 -4.53 -8.83 -11.52
C MET A 73 -3.07 -9.22 -11.78
N PRO A 74 -2.73 -10.52 -11.78
CA PRO A 74 -1.39 -10.98 -12.13
C PRO A 74 -0.97 -10.50 -13.52
N GLY A 75 0.28 -10.05 -13.66
CA GLY A 75 0.83 -9.56 -14.92
C GLY A 75 0.44 -8.13 -15.30
N VAL A 76 -0.41 -7.45 -14.52
CA VAL A 76 -0.69 -6.02 -14.70
C VAL A 76 0.18 -5.18 -13.79
N THR A 77 0.85 -4.19 -14.38
CA THR A 77 1.65 -3.21 -13.64
C THR A 77 0.74 -2.34 -12.78
N PRO A 78 0.96 -2.29 -11.45
CA PRO A 78 0.15 -1.44 -10.59
C PRO A 78 0.30 0.04 -10.90
N MET A 79 -0.82 0.78 -10.86
CA MET A 79 -0.83 2.23 -11.05
C MET A 79 -0.32 2.92 -9.79
N ARG A 80 0.65 3.81 -9.96
CA ARG A 80 1.19 4.64 -8.87
C ARG A 80 0.09 5.51 -8.27
N ASP A 81 0.10 5.65 -6.95
CA ASP A 81 -0.87 6.50 -6.26
C ASP A 81 -0.51 7.98 -6.39
N LEU A 82 -1.49 8.83 -6.06
CA LEU A 82 -1.34 10.27 -6.06
C LEU A 82 -0.24 10.73 -5.08
N PHE A 83 0.36 11.88 -5.39
CA PHE A 83 1.29 12.62 -4.51
C PHE A 83 2.67 11.96 -4.28
N LEU A 84 3.05 11.00 -5.12
CA LEU A 84 4.38 10.37 -5.09
C LEU A 84 5.12 10.61 -6.42
N GLU A 85 6.38 11.06 -6.36
CA GLU A 85 7.23 11.39 -7.54
C GLU A 85 7.95 10.20 -8.18
#